data_AF-A0A8J6P348-F1
#
_entry.id   AF-A0A8J6P348-F1
#
_cell.length_a   1.000
_cell.length_b   1.000
_cell.length_c   1.000
_cell.angle_alpha   90.00
_cell.angle_beta   90.00
_cell.angle_gamma   90.00
#
_symmetry.space_group_name_H-M   'P 1'
#
loop_
_entity.id
_entity.type
_entity.pdbx_description
1 polymer ?
#
loop_
_entity_poly.entity_id
_entity_poly.type
_entity_poly.pdbx_seq_one_letter_code
_entity_poly.pdbx_strand_id
1 'polypeptide(L)'
;MTDFLVKLFIKNRNDIHDPQVRKKYGSLGGIVGIICNIILFTLKFLAGVLTSSISITADAFNNLSDAGSSIITLVGFKMASMPSDDEHPFGHGRIEYVSGLIVSLIIMLMGVELFKSSVEKIISPETITFQWLSLGILIFSILLKLWMALFNRRLGKKINSVAMQATAADSLSDVIATTAVVIGILVFYFFHLNIDGWIGVVVALFILYTGFTTARDTMNSLLGQAPDAEFVKAVEEKVLSYPDVVGVHDLIIHNYGPGRCLISLHAEVPCDIDILSIHDAIDNIERDLNQTFQCETVIHMDPISLNDKEANRMYDFLKALVAELDPVLSIHDFRMVAGPTHTNLIFDVVVPHKYHLSDEEVREKINQLVKEKNTSYETVMNIDHSYTV
;
A
#
# COMPACT_ATOMS: atom_id res chain seq x y z
N MET A 1 31.56 7.65 -10.01
CA MET A 1 30.46 7.35 -10.97
C MET A 1 29.12 7.95 -10.53
N THR A 2 28.67 7.75 -9.28
CA THR A 2 27.41 8.32 -8.73
C THR A 2 27.28 9.83 -8.97
N ASP A 3 28.29 10.62 -8.59
CA ASP A 3 28.24 12.08 -8.78
C ASP A 3 28.31 12.49 -10.25
N PHE A 4 28.92 11.68 -11.11
CA PHE A 4 28.98 11.93 -12.55
C PHE A 4 27.60 11.74 -13.19
N LEU A 5 26.91 10.63 -12.88
CA LEU A 5 25.55 10.37 -13.37
C LEU A 5 24.56 11.44 -12.88
N VAL A 6 24.65 11.84 -11.61
CA VAL A 6 23.83 12.93 -11.05
C VAL A 6 24.12 14.26 -11.75
N LYS A 7 25.39 14.58 -12.03
CA LYS A 7 25.76 15.80 -12.78
C LYS A 7 25.25 15.80 -14.21
N LEU A 8 25.22 14.65 -14.87
CA LEU A 8 24.84 14.51 -16.26
C LEU A 8 23.31 14.57 -16.47
N PHE A 9 22.55 13.89 -15.62
CA PHE A 9 21.10 13.73 -15.81
C PHE A 9 20.23 14.68 -14.97
N ILE A 10 20.77 15.32 -13.93
CA ILE A 10 19.98 16.17 -13.02
C ILE A 10 20.50 17.62 -13.06
N LYS A 11 19.76 18.49 -13.77
CA LYS A 11 19.92 19.95 -13.70
C LYS A 11 19.37 20.47 -12.35
N ASN A 12 19.97 21.51 -11.78
CA ASN A 12 19.62 22.07 -10.45
C ASN A 12 19.67 21.06 -9.29
N ARG A 13 20.59 20.09 -9.36
CA ARG A 13 20.80 18.97 -8.42
C ARG A 13 20.93 19.29 -6.92
N ASN A 14 21.05 20.56 -6.53
CA ASN A 14 21.16 20.99 -5.15
C ASN A 14 19.82 21.42 -4.54
N ASP A 15 18.83 21.74 -5.38
CA ASP A 15 17.49 22.07 -4.93
C ASP A 15 16.67 20.78 -4.73
N ILE A 16 16.99 20.06 -3.66
CA ILE A 16 16.37 18.78 -3.33
C ILE A 16 14.94 18.91 -2.79
N HIS A 17 14.50 20.14 -2.51
CA HIS A 17 13.14 20.44 -2.06
C HIS A 17 12.18 20.66 -3.24
N ASP A 18 12.69 20.96 -4.44
CA ASP A 18 11.89 20.95 -5.67
C ASP A 18 11.39 19.52 -5.99
N PRO A 19 10.06 19.29 -6.04
CA PRO A 19 9.47 18.00 -6.39
C PRO A 19 9.96 17.45 -7.74
N GLN A 20 10.25 18.30 -8.72
CA GLN A 20 10.75 17.90 -10.04
C GLN A 20 12.18 17.39 -9.97
N VAL A 21 13.03 18.00 -9.15
CA VAL A 21 14.41 17.55 -8.93
C VAL A 21 14.41 16.23 -8.17
N ARG A 22 13.59 16.10 -7.12
CA ARG A 22 13.42 14.85 -6.37
C ARG A 22 12.91 13.71 -7.25
N LYS A 23 11.93 13.96 -8.12
CA LYS A 23 11.46 12.99 -9.14
C LYS A 23 12.59 12.53 -10.06
N LYS A 24 13.42 13.45 -10.55
CA LYS A 24 14.58 13.11 -11.41
C LYS A 24 15.61 12.23 -10.69
N TYR A 25 15.84 12.45 -9.39
CA TYR A 25 16.69 11.55 -8.59
C TYR A 25 16.10 10.14 -8.50
N GLY A 26 14.79 10.03 -8.22
CA GLY A 26 14.08 8.74 -8.19
C GLY A 26 14.10 8.03 -9.55
N SER A 27 13.79 8.74 -10.64
CA SER A 27 13.81 8.18 -12.00
C SER A 27 15.21 7.75 -12.44
N LEU A 28 16.25 8.53 -12.12
CA LEU A 28 17.63 8.12 -12.38
C LEU A 28 17.98 6.85 -11.62
N GLY A 29 17.59 6.77 -10.34
CA GLY A 29 17.72 5.58 -9.50
C GLY A 29 17.10 4.34 -10.14
N GLY A 30 15.83 4.44 -10.53
CA GLY A 30 15.07 3.36 -11.14
C GLY A 30 15.65 2.91 -12.48
N ILE A 31 15.95 3.84 -13.41
CA ILE A 31 16.49 3.51 -14.74
C ILE A 31 17.85 2.82 -14.62
N VAL A 32 18.76 3.37 -13.79
CA VAL A 32 20.07 2.75 -13.55
C VAL A 32 19.90 1.36 -12.94
N GLY A 33 18.97 1.21 -11.99
CA GLY A 33 18.62 -0.06 -11.38
C GLY A 33 18.20 -1.11 -12.39
N ILE A 34 17.25 -0.77 -13.28
CA ILE A 34 16.76 -1.66 -14.35
C ILE A 34 17.90 -2.11 -15.25
N ILE A 35 18.70 -1.18 -15.76
CA ILE A 35 19.78 -1.50 -16.69
C ILE A 35 20.78 -2.45 -16.03
N CYS A 36 21.17 -2.18 -14.79
CA CYS A 36 22.11 -3.03 -14.07
C CYS A 36 21.52 -4.43 -13.83
N ASN A 37 20.28 -4.52 -13.37
CA ASN A 37 19.61 -5.80 -13.10
C ASN A 37 19.40 -6.64 -14.36
N ILE A 38 19.09 -6.03 -15.51
CA ILE A 38 19.02 -6.73 -16.81
C ILE A 38 20.39 -7.26 -17.24
N ILE A 39 21.44 -6.46 -17.08
CA ILE A 39 22.82 -6.89 -17.36
C ILE A 39 23.19 -8.08 -16.46
N LEU A 40 22.91 -7.99 -15.17
CA LEU A 40 23.18 -9.06 -14.20
C LEU A 40 22.40 -10.33 -14.52
N PHE A 41 21.10 -10.22 -14.79
CA PHE A 41 20.28 -11.33 -15.22
C PHE A 41 20.90 -12.02 -16.45
N THR A 42 21.22 -11.25 -17.49
CA THR A 42 21.77 -11.81 -18.73
C THR A 42 23.09 -12.55 -18.48
N LEU A 43 24.02 -11.93 -17.75
CA LEU A 43 25.33 -12.53 -17.46
C LEU A 43 25.19 -13.78 -16.59
N LYS A 44 24.43 -13.70 -15.49
CA LYS A 44 24.23 -14.83 -14.57
C LYS A 44 23.45 -15.96 -15.23
N PHE A 45 22.42 -15.66 -16.02
CA PHE A 45 21.65 -16.68 -16.74
C PHE A 45 22.54 -17.45 -17.71
N LEU A 46 23.37 -16.75 -18.50
CA LEU A 46 24.38 -17.39 -19.35
C LEU A 46 25.37 -18.23 -18.53
N ALA A 47 25.86 -17.72 -17.40
CA ALA A 47 26.76 -18.47 -16.51
C ALA A 47 26.10 -19.74 -15.95
N GLY A 48 24.81 -19.66 -15.57
CA GLY A 48 24.02 -20.77 -15.06
C GLY A 48 23.81 -21.85 -16.11
N VAL A 49 23.42 -21.47 -17.32
CA VAL A 49 23.25 -22.40 -18.45
C VAL A 49 24.58 -23.05 -18.84
N LEU A 50 25.66 -22.28 -18.94
CA LEU A 50 26.98 -22.81 -19.32
C LEU A 50 27.58 -23.78 -18.29
N THR A 51 27.23 -23.62 -17.02
CA THR A 51 27.72 -24.48 -15.92
C THR A 51 26.73 -25.55 -15.51
N SER A 52 25.54 -25.56 -16.13
CA SER A 52 24.37 -26.30 -15.68
C SER A 52 24.03 -26.04 -14.20
N SER A 53 24.35 -24.86 -13.65
CA SER A 53 24.07 -24.50 -12.25
C SER A 53 22.69 -23.87 -12.11
N ILE A 54 21.87 -24.49 -11.27
CA ILE A 54 20.51 -24.03 -11.02
C ILE A 54 20.51 -22.91 -9.99
N SER A 55 21.41 -22.94 -9.01
CA SER A 55 21.52 -21.85 -8.03
C SER A 55 21.97 -20.54 -8.68
N ILE A 56 22.89 -20.58 -9.66
CA ILE A 56 23.25 -19.40 -10.46
C ILE A 56 22.06 -18.93 -11.32
N THR A 57 21.34 -19.87 -11.93
CA THR A 57 20.17 -19.53 -12.75
C THR A 57 19.05 -18.90 -11.91
N ALA A 58 18.81 -19.41 -10.70
CA ALA A 58 17.85 -18.86 -9.75
C ALA A 58 18.26 -17.45 -9.28
N ASP A 59 19.53 -17.25 -8.95
CA ASP A 59 20.10 -15.94 -8.61
C ASP A 59 20.02 -14.95 -9.78
N ALA A 60 20.10 -15.42 -11.04
CA ALA A 60 19.83 -14.60 -12.22
C ALA A 60 18.37 -14.12 -12.24
N PHE A 61 17.41 -15.03 -12.05
CA PHE A 61 15.98 -14.69 -12.07
C PHE A 61 15.56 -13.78 -10.93
N ASN A 62 16.26 -13.80 -9.80
CA ASN A 62 16.08 -12.78 -8.77
C ASN A 62 16.39 -11.37 -9.31
N ASN A 63 17.48 -11.21 -10.08
CA ASN A 63 17.77 -9.93 -10.74
C ASN A 63 16.77 -9.57 -11.84
N LEU A 64 16.18 -10.56 -12.51
CA LEU A 64 15.06 -10.30 -13.42
C LEU A 64 13.83 -9.79 -12.66
N SER A 65 13.53 -10.35 -11.50
CA SER A 65 12.46 -9.89 -10.61
C SER A 65 12.66 -8.42 -10.21
N ASP A 66 13.88 -8.04 -9.79
CA ASP A 66 14.19 -6.65 -9.44
C ASP A 66 14.04 -5.68 -10.62
N ALA A 67 14.48 -6.11 -11.81
CA ALA A 67 14.28 -5.35 -13.05
C ALA A 67 12.79 -5.23 -13.37
N GLY A 68 12.03 -6.32 -13.24
CA GLY A 68 10.59 -6.39 -13.42
C GLY A 68 9.87 -5.41 -12.51
N SER A 69 10.11 -5.47 -11.20
CA SER A 69 9.56 -4.53 -10.20
C SER A 69 9.87 -3.08 -10.55
N SER A 70 11.10 -2.80 -10.97
CA SER A 70 11.50 -1.44 -11.37
C SER A 70 10.83 -1.00 -12.69
N ILE A 71 10.62 -1.91 -13.64
CA ILE A 71 9.89 -1.66 -14.89
C ILE A 71 8.40 -1.42 -14.59
N ILE A 72 7.77 -2.21 -13.71
CA ILE A 72 6.41 -1.93 -13.21
C ILE A 72 6.36 -0.53 -12.64
N THR A 73 7.31 -0.15 -11.81
CA THR A 73 7.35 1.21 -11.26
C THR A 73 7.44 2.25 -12.39
N LEU A 74 8.33 2.11 -13.37
CA LEU A 74 8.47 3.11 -14.44
C LEU A 74 7.30 3.14 -15.43
N VAL A 75 6.85 1.99 -15.90
CA VAL A 75 5.76 1.85 -16.87
C VAL A 75 4.42 2.11 -16.20
N GLY A 76 4.23 1.54 -15.00
CA GLY A 76 3.09 1.78 -14.12
C GLY A 76 2.94 3.27 -13.84
N PHE A 77 3.99 4.00 -13.45
CA PHE A 77 3.89 5.45 -13.29
C PHE A 77 3.49 6.17 -14.58
N LYS A 78 4.03 5.76 -15.73
CA LYS A 78 3.72 6.42 -17.01
C LYS A 78 2.27 6.16 -17.43
N MET A 79 1.80 4.93 -17.34
CA MET A 79 0.43 4.55 -17.71
C MET A 79 -0.59 5.06 -16.68
N ALA A 80 -0.28 4.97 -15.38
CA ALA A 80 -1.08 5.56 -14.31
C ALA A 80 -1.17 7.08 -14.44
N SER A 81 -0.18 7.76 -15.03
CA SER A 81 -0.23 9.21 -15.28
C SER A 81 -1.10 9.63 -16.46
N MET A 82 -1.67 8.67 -17.23
CA MET A 82 -2.62 9.02 -18.28
C MET A 82 -3.84 9.72 -17.68
N PRO A 83 -4.35 10.78 -18.34
CA PRO A 83 -5.55 11.48 -17.88
C PRO A 83 -6.77 10.56 -17.91
N SER A 84 -7.86 11.01 -17.30
CA SER A 84 -9.17 10.41 -17.49
C SER A 84 -9.62 10.52 -18.95
N ASP A 85 -10.39 9.52 -19.39
CA ASP A 85 -11.06 9.49 -20.69
C ASP A 85 -12.49 8.94 -20.54
N ASP A 86 -13.22 8.86 -21.65
CA ASP A 86 -14.62 8.44 -21.64
C ASP A 86 -14.82 6.98 -21.18
N GLU A 87 -13.80 6.13 -21.33
CA GLU A 87 -13.84 4.74 -20.86
C GLU A 87 -13.39 4.63 -19.39
N HIS A 88 -12.54 5.55 -18.94
CA HIS A 88 -11.93 5.58 -17.60
C HIS A 88 -12.08 6.99 -16.98
N PRO A 89 -13.29 7.36 -16.51
CA PRO A 89 -13.57 8.71 -15.98
C PRO A 89 -12.76 9.05 -14.71
N PHE A 90 -12.39 8.04 -13.91
CA PHE A 90 -11.52 8.19 -12.75
C PHE A 90 -10.02 8.07 -13.08
N GLY A 91 -9.69 7.92 -14.37
CA GLY A 91 -8.35 7.77 -14.88
C GLY A 91 -7.79 6.34 -14.76
N HIS A 92 -6.49 6.26 -15.06
CA HIS A 92 -5.79 5.01 -15.36
C HIS A 92 -4.92 4.51 -14.20
N GLY A 93 -5.06 5.07 -13.00
CA GLY A 93 -4.14 4.85 -11.88
C GLY A 93 -3.97 3.38 -11.49
N ARG A 94 -5.07 2.59 -11.49
CA ARG A 94 -5.05 1.16 -11.15
C ARG A 94 -4.28 0.27 -12.14
N ILE A 95 -3.92 0.76 -13.34
CA ILE A 95 -3.04 0.02 -14.26
C ILE A 95 -1.69 -0.28 -13.63
N GLU A 96 -1.21 0.56 -12.71
CA GLU A 96 0.02 0.29 -11.96
C GLU A 96 -0.08 -1.01 -11.17
N TYR A 97 -1.21 -1.23 -10.48
CA TYR A 97 -1.45 -2.47 -9.75
C TYR A 97 -1.63 -3.65 -10.71
N VAL A 98 -2.39 -3.50 -11.80
CA VAL A 98 -2.53 -4.59 -12.80
C VAL A 98 -1.17 -5.01 -13.37
N SER A 99 -0.30 -4.05 -13.70
CA SER A 99 1.06 -4.30 -14.18
C SER A 99 1.90 -5.00 -13.11
N GLY A 100 1.77 -4.57 -11.86
CA GLY A 100 2.37 -5.19 -10.67
C GLY A 100 2.04 -6.67 -10.56
N LEU A 101 0.76 -6.99 -10.74
CA LEU A 101 0.25 -8.35 -10.63
C LEU A 101 0.78 -9.24 -11.76
N ILE A 102 0.76 -8.77 -13.01
CA ILE A 102 1.26 -9.53 -14.17
C ILE A 102 2.73 -9.92 -13.97
N VAL A 103 3.58 -8.98 -13.56
CA VAL A 103 5.00 -9.28 -13.36
C VAL A 103 5.21 -10.20 -12.16
N SER A 104 4.47 -10.02 -11.06
CA SER A 104 4.52 -10.94 -9.91
C SER A 104 4.16 -12.38 -10.31
N LEU A 105 3.15 -12.55 -11.18
CA LEU A 105 2.78 -13.86 -11.73
C LEU A 105 3.90 -14.47 -12.59
N ILE A 106 4.54 -13.67 -13.45
CA ILE A 106 5.68 -14.14 -14.27
C ILE A 106 6.83 -14.61 -13.36
N ILE A 107 7.19 -13.82 -12.34
CA ILE A 107 8.24 -14.17 -11.37
C ILE A 107 7.91 -15.48 -10.65
N MET A 108 6.67 -15.65 -10.19
CA MET A 108 6.24 -16.89 -9.54
C MET A 108 6.31 -18.09 -10.48
N LEU A 109 5.89 -17.97 -11.74
CA LEU A 109 6.02 -19.04 -12.73
C LEU A 109 7.48 -19.46 -12.91
N MET A 110 8.40 -18.51 -12.97
CA MET A 110 9.84 -18.78 -13.05
C MET A 110 10.36 -19.44 -11.76
N GLY A 111 9.90 -18.98 -10.60
CA GLY A 111 10.21 -19.57 -9.29
C GLY A 111 9.77 -21.03 -9.18
N VAL A 112 8.60 -21.39 -9.72
CA VAL A 112 8.13 -22.79 -9.77
C VAL A 112 9.03 -23.65 -10.66
N GLU A 113 9.38 -23.16 -11.85
CA GLU A 113 10.27 -23.88 -12.77
C GLU A 113 11.64 -24.12 -12.12
N LEU A 114 12.21 -23.09 -11.49
CA LEU A 114 13.47 -23.20 -10.76
C LEU A 114 13.40 -24.16 -9.58
N PHE A 115 12.31 -24.14 -8.82
CA PHE A 115 12.10 -25.06 -7.72
C PHE A 115 12.08 -26.51 -8.24
N LYS A 116 11.33 -26.77 -9.32
CA LYS A 116 11.25 -28.08 -9.96
C LYS A 116 12.63 -28.56 -10.42
N SER A 117 13.36 -27.73 -11.16
CA SER A 117 14.71 -28.07 -11.62
C SER A 117 15.67 -28.30 -10.43
N SER A 118 15.56 -27.48 -9.38
CA SER A 118 16.41 -27.63 -8.18
C SER A 118 16.15 -28.94 -7.46
N VAL A 119 14.89 -29.35 -7.32
CA VAL A 119 14.49 -30.65 -6.74
C VAL A 119 14.96 -31.81 -7.63
N GLU A 120 14.79 -31.71 -8.94
CA GLU A 120 15.28 -32.72 -9.90
C GLU A 120 16.78 -32.93 -9.75
N LYS A 121 17.55 -31.86 -9.53
CA LYS A 121 19.00 -31.92 -9.33
C LYS A 121 19.42 -32.47 -7.96
N ILE A 122 18.55 -32.42 -6.95
CA ILE A 122 18.77 -33.12 -5.67
C ILE A 122 18.56 -34.63 -5.86
N ILE A 123 17.53 -35.03 -6.60
CA ILE A 123 17.17 -36.43 -6.83
C ILE A 123 18.15 -37.10 -7.80
N SER A 124 18.49 -36.41 -8.88
CA SER A 124 19.40 -36.83 -9.95
C SER A 124 20.54 -35.82 -10.06
N PRO A 125 21.61 -35.95 -9.25
CA PRO A 125 22.71 -35.00 -9.25
C PRO A 125 23.41 -34.94 -10.60
N GLU A 126 23.13 -33.89 -11.35
CA GLU A 126 23.90 -33.56 -12.55
C GLU A 126 25.28 -33.02 -12.17
N THR A 127 26.29 -33.35 -12.97
CA THR A 127 27.64 -32.82 -12.79
C THR A 127 27.67 -31.33 -13.09
N ILE A 128 27.87 -30.51 -12.05
CA ILE A 128 28.16 -29.09 -12.25
C ILE A 128 29.53 -28.99 -12.90
N THR A 129 29.65 -28.19 -13.95
CA THR A 129 30.96 -27.88 -14.52
C THR A 129 31.47 -26.60 -13.89
N PHE A 130 32.61 -26.70 -13.19
CA PHE A 130 33.27 -25.50 -12.70
C PHE A 130 33.88 -24.75 -13.88
N GLN A 131 33.50 -23.47 -14.04
CA GLN A 131 34.07 -22.58 -15.04
C GLN A 131 34.54 -21.28 -14.38
N TRP A 132 35.81 -20.92 -14.61
CA TRP A 132 36.39 -19.66 -14.14
C TRP A 132 35.62 -18.43 -14.64
N LEU A 133 35.03 -18.53 -15.84
CA LEU A 133 34.19 -17.49 -16.41
C LEU A 133 32.95 -17.22 -15.55
N SER A 134 32.24 -18.26 -15.11
CA SER A 134 31.05 -18.13 -14.27
C SER A 134 31.38 -17.57 -12.89
N LEU A 135 32.49 -18.00 -12.29
CA LEU A 135 32.96 -17.39 -11.04
C LEU A 135 33.27 -15.89 -11.21
N GLY A 136 33.92 -15.51 -12.32
CA GLY A 136 34.17 -14.11 -12.66
C GLY A 136 32.89 -13.29 -12.82
N ILE A 137 31.86 -13.87 -13.46
CA ILE A 137 30.53 -13.25 -13.60
C ILE A 137 29.87 -13.02 -12.24
N LEU A 138 29.93 -13.99 -11.32
CA LEU A 138 29.33 -13.84 -9.99
C LEU A 138 30.07 -12.81 -9.14
N ILE A 139 31.42 -12.79 -9.20
CA ILE A 139 32.22 -11.77 -8.51
C ILE A 139 31.89 -10.37 -9.06
N PHE A 140 31.83 -10.23 -10.38
CA PHE A 140 31.40 -8.98 -11.01
C PHE A 140 29.99 -8.59 -10.55
N SER A 141 29.08 -9.56 -10.44
CA SER A 141 27.72 -9.33 -9.98
C SER A 141 27.66 -8.78 -8.55
N ILE A 142 28.43 -9.38 -7.64
CA ILE A 142 28.58 -8.90 -6.26
C ILE A 142 29.11 -7.46 -6.23
N LEU A 143 30.14 -7.16 -7.02
CA LEU A 143 30.71 -5.81 -7.09
C LEU A 143 29.71 -4.79 -7.63
N LEU A 144 28.94 -5.16 -8.67
CA LEU A 144 27.93 -4.28 -9.25
C LEU A 144 26.78 -4.04 -8.26
N LYS A 145 26.29 -5.07 -7.56
CA LYS A 145 25.24 -4.92 -6.54
C LYS A 145 25.73 -4.13 -5.31
N LEU A 146 26.98 -4.32 -4.86
CA LEU A 146 27.59 -3.45 -3.85
C LEU A 146 27.64 -1.99 -4.31
N TRP A 147 28.00 -1.75 -5.58
CA TRP A 147 27.96 -0.41 -6.14
C TRP A 147 26.53 0.15 -6.20
N MET A 148 25.54 -0.64 -6.60
CA MET A 148 24.12 -0.24 -6.62
C MET A 148 23.62 0.09 -5.21
N ALA A 149 23.99 -0.71 -4.20
CA ALA A 149 23.65 -0.46 -2.80
C ALA A 149 24.23 0.88 -2.34
N LEU A 150 25.51 1.17 -2.63
CA LEU A 150 26.14 2.44 -2.31
C LEU A 150 25.51 3.62 -3.08
N PHE A 151 25.18 3.41 -4.36
CA PHE A 151 24.53 4.39 -5.22
C PHE A 151 23.15 4.78 -4.67
N ASN A 152 22.28 3.80 -4.45
CA ASN A 152 20.93 4.02 -3.92
C ASN A 152 20.95 4.57 -2.50
N ARG A 153 21.88 4.13 -1.64
CA ARG A 153 22.04 4.68 -0.29
C ARG A 153 22.44 6.16 -0.30
N ARG A 154 23.34 6.56 -1.21
CA ARG A 154 23.75 7.97 -1.37
C ARG A 154 22.60 8.84 -1.87
N LEU A 155 21.90 8.39 -2.91
CA LEU A 155 20.75 9.14 -3.44
C LEU A 155 19.62 9.19 -2.39
N GLY A 156 19.29 8.07 -1.77
CA GLY A 156 18.27 7.98 -0.73
C GLY A 156 18.56 8.87 0.47
N LYS A 157 19.81 8.99 0.92
CA LYS A 157 20.18 9.93 1.99
C LYS A 157 20.04 11.38 1.54
N LYS A 158 20.37 11.68 0.28
CA LYS A 158 20.36 13.03 -0.27
C LYS A 158 18.95 13.59 -0.42
N ILE A 159 17.97 12.76 -0.78
CA ILE A 159 16.56 13.17 -0.95
C ILE A 159 15.63 12.64 0.14
N ASN A 160 16.19 12.13 1.24
CA ASN A 160 15.49 11.48 2.35
C ASN A 160 14.40 10.48 1.87
N SER A 161 14.77 9.61 0.92
CA SER A 161 13.85 8.65 0.30
C SER A 161 14.00 7.28 0.94
N VAL A 162 12.96 6.86 1.65
CA VAL A 162 12.83 5.51 2.23
C VAL A 162 12.87 4.45 1.13
N ALA A 163 12.18 4.68 0.01
CA ALA A 163 12.18 3.77 -1.13
C ALA A 163 13.59 3.47 -1.65
N MET A 164 14.45 4.49 -1.81
CA MET A 164 15.83 4.28 -2.25
C MET A 164 16.71 3.60 -1.18
N GLN A 165 16.41 3.80 0.12
CA GLN A 165 17.07 3.01 1.17
C GLN A 165 16.66 1.54 1.12
N ALA A 166 15.39 1.26 0.83
CA ALA A 166 14.90 -0.10 0.63
C ALA A 166 15.57 -0.77 -0.57
N THR A 167 15.67 -0.09 -1.73
CA THR A 167 16.42 -0.61 -2.90
C THR A 167 17.92 -0.83 -2.59
N ALA A 168 18.50 -0.01 -1.71
CA ALA A 168 19.88 -0.21 -1.28
C ALA A 168 20.06 -1.44 -0.38
N ALA A 169 19.10 -1.70 0.53
CA ALA A 169 19.08 -2.88 1.38
C ALA A 169 18.84 -4.15 0.56
N ASP A 170 17.92 -4.10 -0.39
CA ASP A 170 17.65 -5.16 -1.36
C ASP A 170 18.92 -5.55 -2.17
N SER A 171 19.61 -4.56 -2.72
CA SER A 171 20.89 -4.79 -3.40
C SER A 171 21.96 -5.42 -2.50
N LEU A 172 21.91 -5.21 -1.19
CA LEU A 172 22.81 -5.84 -0.23
C LEU A 172 22.39 -7.29 0.09
N SER A 173 21.10 -7.56 0.19
CA SER A 173 20.56 -8.92 0.32
C SER A 173 21.00 -9.80 -0.85
N ASP A 174 20.99 -9.24 -2.07
CA ASP A 174 21.50 -9.90 -3.26
C ASP A 174 22.99 -10.21 -3.22
N VAL A 175 23.79 -9.30 -2.67
CA VAL A 175 25.21 -9.59 -2.46
C VAL A 175 25.38 -10.82 -1.58
N ILE A 176 24.58 -10.95 -0.52
CA ILE A 176 24.61 -12.11 0.39
C ILE A 176 24.18 -13.37 -0.35
N ALA A 177 23.07 -13.31 -1.11
CA ALA A 177 22.55 -14.44 -1.87
C ALA A 177 23.55 -14.93 -2.94
N THR A 178 24.06 -14.04 -3.78
CA THR A 178 25.07 -14.37 -4.80
C THR A 178 26.37 -14.86 -4.16
N THR A 179 26.76 -14.33 -2.99
CA THR A 179 27.93 -14.83 -2.25
C THR A 179 27.72 -16.27 -1.77
N ALA A 180 26.51 -16.61 -1.29
CA ALA A 180 26.19 -17.98 -0.92
C ALA A 180 26.29 -18.96 -2.11
N VAL A 181 25.86 -18.53 -3.30
CA VAL A 181 26.03 -19.29 -4.55
C VAL A 181 27.52 -19.48 -4.88
N VAL A 182 28.33 -18.43 -4.78
CA VAL A 182 29.80 -18.51 -4.96
C VAL A 182 30.44 -19.50 -3.98
N ILE A 183 30.05 -19.44 -2.70
CA ILE A 183 30.52 -20.39 -1.68
C ILE A 183 30.12 -21.81 -2.07
N GLY A 184 28.90 -22.04 -2.54
CA GLY A 184 28.44 -23.35 -3.03
C GLY A 184 29.30 -23.90 -4.17
N ILE A 185 29.66 -23.07 -5.14
CA ILE A 185 30.55 -23.44 -6.25
C ILE A 185 31.96 -23.77 -5.75
N LEU A 186 32.49 -22.99 -4.80
CA LEU A 186 33.82 -23.25 -4.22
C LEU A 186 33.82 -24.53 -3.39
N VAL A 187 32.75 -24.82 -2.64
CA VAL A 187 32.60 -26.08 -1.92
C VAL A 187 32.59 -27.26 -2.89
N PHE A 188 31.89 -27.16 -4.02
CA PHE A 188 31.93 -28.17 -5.07
C PHE A 188 33.35 -28.32 -5.66
N TYR A 189 34.07 -27.22 -5.88
CA TYR A 189 35.43 -27.25 -6.43
C TYR A 189 36.44 -27.95 -5.51
N PHE A 190 36.41 -27.67 -4.20
CA PHE A 190 37.36 -28.23 -3.25
C PHE A 190 36.97 -29.59 -2.66
N PHE A 191 35.67 -29.81 -2.43
CA PHE A 191 35.17 -31.00 -1.71
C PHE A 191 34.36 -31.95 -2.60
N HIS A 192 34.09 -31.59 -3.86
CA HIS A 192 33.26 -32.36 -4.79
C HIS A 192 31.85 -32.66 -4.28
N LEU A 193 31.35 -31.85 -3.32
CA LEU A 193 30.00 -31.94 -2.79
C LEU A 193 29.05 -31.06 -3.59
N ASN A 194 28.06 -31.66 -4.25
CA ASN A 194 27.04 -30.94 -5.00
C ASN A 194 25.90 -30.51 -4.06
N ILE A 195 25.96 -29.26 -3.60
CA ILE A 195 24.90 -28.63 -2.80
C ILE A 195 24.08 -27.61 -3.60
N ASP A 196 24.29 -27.52 -4.92
CA ASP A 196 23.65 -26.53 -5.80
C ASP A 196 22.13 -26.71 -5.86
N GLY A 197 21.64 -27.95 -5.88
CA GLY A 197 20.21 -28.24 -5.82
C GLY A 197 19.58 -27.72 -4.53
N TRP A 198 20.24 -27.88 -3.38
CA TRP A 198 19.75 -27.37 -2.10
C TRP A 198 19.74 -25.84 -2.05
N ILE A 199 20.82 -25.19 -2.51
CA ILE A 199 20.88 -23.72 -2.60
C ILE A 199 19.79 -23.22 -3.57
N GLY A 200 19.63 -23.88 -4.72
CA GLY A 200 18.59 -23.58 -5.70
C GLY A 200 17.18 -23.66 -5.12
N VAL A 201 16.87 -24.69 -4.32
CA VAL A 201 15.58 -24.80 -3.62
C VAL A 201 15.36 -23.64 -2.66
N VAL A 202 16.35 -23.28 -1.85
CA VAL A 202 16.23 -22.17 -0.88
C VAL A 202 15.98 -20.84 -1.61
N VAL A 203 16.73 -20.57 -2.68
CA VAL A 203 16.55 -19.35 -3.49
C VAL A 203 15.18 -19.36 -4.19
N ALA A 204 14.76 -20.49 -4.76
CA ALA A 204 13.46 -20.60 -5.42
C ALA A 204 12.29 -20.38 -4.45
N LEU A 205 12.35 -20.92 -3.23
CA LEU A 205 11.35 -20.67 -2.18
C LEU A 205 11.31 -19.19 -1.78
N PHE A 206 12.47 -18.53 -1.70
CA PHE A 206 12.54 -17.10 -1.43
C PHE A 206 11.86 -16.29 -2.55
N ILE A 207 12.13 -16.60 -3.82
CA ILE A 207 11.49 -15.95 -4.99
C ILE A 207 9.98 -16.19 -4.99
N LEU A 208 9.52 -17.40 -4.68
CA LEU A 208 8.08 -17.70 -4.60
C LEU A 208 7.40 -16.92 -3.47
N TYR A 209 8.05 -16.82 -2.31
CA TYR A 209 7.52 -16.07 -1.18
C TYR A 209 7.44 -14.56 -1.48
N THR A 210 8.49 -13.98 -2.06
CA THR A 210 8.48 -12.56 -2.44
C THR A 210 7.47 -12.29 -3.54
N GLY A 211 7.44 -13.12 -4.60
CA GLY A 211 6.46 -13.01 -5.68
C GLY A 211 5.01 -13.13 -5.21
N PHE A 212 4.72 -14.06 -4.29
CA PHE A 212 3.37 -14.21 -3.71
C PHE A 212 2.99 -13.01 -2.84
N THR A 213 3.92 -12.52 -2.02
CA THR A 213 3.68 -11.35 -1.16
C THR A 213 3.39 -10.11 -2.02
N THR A 214 4.20 -9.86 -3.06
CA THR A 214 3.96 -8.76 -4.00
C THR A 214 2.63 -8.90 -4.74
N ALA A 215 2.28 -10.11 -5.20
CA ALA A 215 0.99 -10.36 -5.83
C ALA A 215 -0.18 -10.07 -4.87
N ARG A 216 -0.09 -10.56 -3.63
CA ARG A 216 -1.11 -10.33 -2.59
C ARG A 216 -1.29 -8.84 -2.28
N ASP A 217 -0.20 -8.11 -2.05
CA ASP A 217 -0.26 -6.69 -1.74
C ASP A 217 -0.86 -5.89 -2.91
N THR A 218 -0.50 -6.27 -4.13
CA THR A 218 -1.06 -5.68 -5.35
C THR A 218 -2.56 -5.97 -5.51
N MET A 219 -2.99 -7.19 -5.19
CA MET A 219 -4.42 -7.54 -5.19
C MET A 219 -5.19 -6.78 -4.11
N ASN A 220 -4.63 -6.60 -2.92
CA ASN A 220 -5.27 -5.81 -1.86
C ASN A 220 -5.51 -4.36 -2.32
N SER A 221 -4.53 -3.75 -2.99
CA SER A 221 -4.69 -2.42 -3.59
C SER A 221 -5.78 -2.37 -4.67
N LEU A 222 -5.98 -3.45 -5.44
CA LEU A 222 -7.06 -3.55 -6.42
C LEU A 222 -8.45 -3.76 -5.79
N LEU A 223 -8.52 -4.52 -4.70
CA LEU A 223 -9.78 -4.81 -3.98
C LEU A 223 -10.30 -3.61 -3.17
N GLY A 224 -9.42 -2.67 -2.83
CA GLY A 224 -9.76 -1.51 -1.99
C GLY A 224 -9.21 -1.66 -0.59
N GLN A 225 -7.88 -1.61 -0.47
CA GLN A 225 -7.21 -1.60 0.83
C GLN A 225 -7.64 -0.39 1.67
N ALA A 226 -7.85 -0.61 2.97
CA ALA A 226 -8.13 0.47 3.91
C ALA A 226 -7.04 1.55 3.85
N PRO A 227 -7.42 2.84 3.91
CA PRO A 227 -6.48 3.95 3.93
C PRO A 227 -5.58 3.90 5.17
N ASP A 228 -4.43 4.59 5.10
CA ASP A 228 -3.55 4.74 6.25
C ASP A 228 -4.20 5.58 7.36
N ALA A 229 -4.08 5.15 8.62
CA ALA A 229 -4.74 5.79 9.75
C ALA A 229 -4.25 7.24 9.98
N GLU A 230 -2.97 7.55 9.70
CA GLU A 230 -2.47 8.92 9.80
C GLU A 230 -3.11 9.81 8.74
N PHE A 231 -3.35 9.26 7.54
CA PHE A 231 -4.04 9.96 6.46
C PHE A 231 -5.51 10.22 6.78
N VAL A 232 -6.24 9.22 7.27
CA VAL A 232 -7.63 9.35 7.73
C VAL A 232 -7.75 10.48 8.75
N LYS A 233 -6.90 10.44 9.79
CA LYS A 233 -6.89 11.45 10.84
C LYS A 233 -6.55 12.84 10.33
N ALA A 234 -5.62 12.95 9.38
CA ALA A 234 -5.26 14.24 8.79
C ALA A 234 -6.43 14.86 8.00
N VAL A 235 -7.25 14.04 7.33
CA VAL A 235 -8.48 14.50 6.65
C VAL A 235 -9.52 14.95 7.67
N GLU A 236 -9.79 14.15 8.70
CA GLU A 236 -10.74 14.49 9.77
C GLU A 236 -10.36 15.78 10.49
N GLU A 237 -9.11 15.91 10.95
CA GLU A 237 -8.60 17.11 11.62
C GLU A 237 -8.69 18.34 10.72
N LYS A 238 -8.50 18.17 9.40
CA LYS A 238 -8.60 19.27 8.44
C LYS A 238 -10.05 19.74 8.28
N VAL A 239 -11.01 18.83 8.15
CA VAL A 239 -12.44 19.18 8.03
C VAL A 239 -12.95 19.81 9.34
N LEU A 240 -12.60 19.23 10.49
CA LEU A 240 -12.96 19.75 11.82
C LEU A 240 -12.27 21.07 12.19
N SER A 241 -11.26 21.50 11.41
CA SER A 241 -10.62 22.81 11.63
C SER A 241 -11.50 24.00 11.21
N TYR A 242 -12.59 23.73 10.47
CA TYR A 242 -13.53 24.76 10.02
C TYR A 242 -14.62 24.97 11.08
N PRO A 243 -14.92 26.23 11.46
CA PRO A 243 -15.81 26.53 12.58
C PRO A 243 -17.26 26.12 12.35
N ASP A 244 -17.68 26.00 11.09
CA ASP A 244 -19.04 25.66 10.71
C ASP A 244 -19.30 24.13 10.68
N VAL A 245 -18.26 23.32 10.88
CA VAL A 245 -18.34 21.85 10.98
C VAL A 245 -18.27 21.45 12.44
N VAL A 246 -19.31 20.76 12.92
CA VAL A 246 -19.43 20.31 14.32
C VAL A 246 -18.89 18.89 14.50
N GLY A 247 -19.04 18.06 13.48
CA GLY A 247 -18.70 16.64 13.50
C GLY A 247 -18.45 16.10 12.09
N VAL A 248 -17.77 14.95 12.03
CA VAL A 248 -17.50 14.22 10.78
C VAL A 248 -17.75 12.74 11.04
N HIS A 249 -18.48 12.10 10.14
CA HIS A 249 -18.70 10.65 10.13
C HIS A 249 -18.76 10.13 8.68
N ASP A 250 -18.87 8.81 8.53
CA ASP A 250 -18.94 8.12 7.23
C ASP A 250 -17.82 8.51 6.25
N LEU A 251 -16.61 8.68 6.78
CA LEU A 251 -15.43 8.94 5.97
C LEU A 251 -15.08 7.69 5.16
N ILE A 252 -15.30 7.76 3.85
CA ILE A 252 -14.97 6.72 2.88
C ILE A 252 -13.85 7.26 1.99
N ILE A 253 -12.74 6.51 1.93
CA ILE A 253 -11.60 6.85 1.07
C ILE A 253 -11.38 5.71 0.08
N HIS A 254 -11.65 5.97 -1.20
CA HIS A 254 -11.41 5.03 -2.29
C HIS A 254 -10.08 5.31 -2.99
N ASN A 255 -9.20 4.31 -3.04
CA ASN A 255 -7.96 4.37 -3.79
C ASN A 255 -8.20 4.02 -5.28
N TYR A 256 -7.82 4.94 -6.18
CA TYR A 256 -7.90 4.76 -7.64
C TYR A 256 -6.51 4.72 -8.31
N GLY A 257 -5.48 4.44 -7.52
CA GLY A 257 -4.09 4.40 -7.91
C GLY A 257 -3.26 5.41 -7.12
N PRO A 258 -1.92 5.33 -7.19
CA PRO A 258 -1.06 6.21 -6.43
C PRO A 258 -1.34 7.70 -6.71
N GLY A 259 -1.52 8.48 -5.63
CA GLY A 259 -1.80 9.91 -5.70
C GLY A 259 -3.20 10.25 -6.23
N ARG A 260 -4.12 9.28 -6.28
CA ARG A 260 -5.52 9.50 -6.66
C ARG A 260 -6.44 8.76 -5.69
N CYS A 261 -7.03 9.51 -4.78
CA CYS A 261 -8.10 9.00 -3.94
C CYS A 261 -9.35 9.83 -4.12
N LEU A 262 -10.49 9.16 -3.96
CA LEU A 262 -11.79 9.80 -3.85
C LEU A 262 -12.21 9.74 -2.39
N ILE A 263 -12.53 10.89 -1.81
CA ILE A 263 -12.97 11.04 -0.44
C ILE A 263 -14.46 11.36 -0.47
N SER A 264 -15.25 10.60 0.27
CA SER A 264 -16.65 10.91 0.57
C SER A 264 -16.78 10.96 2.08
N LEU A 265 -17.43 11.99 2.62
CA LEU A 265 -17.67 12.08 4.06
C LEU A 265 -18.95 12.86 4.35
N HIS A 266 -19.49 12.66 5.54
CA HIS A 266 -20.59 13.46 6.07
C HIS A 266 -20.04 14.48 7.06
N ALA A 267 -20.42 15.75 6.88
CA ALA A 267 -20.07 16.85 7.76
C ALA A 267 -21.32 17.34 8.48
N GLU A 268 -21.33 17.24 9.80
CA GLU A 268 -22.42 17.76 10.63
C GLU A 268 -22.32 19.28 10.71
N VAL A 269 -23.38 19.98 10.32
CA VAL A 269 -23.43 21.45 10.24
C VAL A 269 -24.66 22.01 10.97
N PRO A 270 -24.61 23.21 11.56
CA PRO A 270 -25.77 23.78 12.23
C PRO A 270 -26.94 24.06 11.27
N CYS A 271 -28.15 23.62 11.62
CA CYS A 271 -29.35 23.77 10.77
C CYS A 271 -29.90 25.20 10.71
N ASP A 272 -29.40 26.11 11.54
CA ASP A 272 -29.82 27.52 11.65
C ASP A 272 -28.97 28.49 10.82
N ILE A 273 -27.95 27.97 10.11
CA ILE A 273 -27.13 28.73 9.17
C ILE A 273 -27.81 28.78 7.79
N ASP A 274 -27.61 29.87 7.06
CA ASP A 274 -28.06 30.00 5.68
C ASP A 274 -27.43 28.93 4.77
N ILE A 275 -28.27 28.25 3.99
CA ILE A 275 -27.86 27.10 3.17
C ILE A 275 -26.78 27.46 2.13
N LEU A 276 -26.84 28.66 1.55
CA LEU A 276 -25.83 29.09 0.57
C LEU A 276 -24.49 29.38 1.25
N SER A 277 -24.54 29.94 2.45
CA SER A 277 -23.35 30.25 3.24
C SER A 277 -22.62 28.98 3.71
N ILE A 278 -23.36 27.99 4.21
CA ILE A 278 -22.74 26.70 4.61
C ILE A 278 -22.26 25.91 3.40
N HIS A 279 -22.99 25.94 2.28
CA HIS A 279 -22.52 25.30 1.04
C HIS A 279 -21.22 25.93 0.52
N ASP A 280 -21.07 27.27 0.59
CA ASP A 280 -19.81 27.93 0.23
C ASP A 280 -18.66 27.51 1.18
N ALA A 281 -18.93 27.36 2.48
CA ALA A 281 -17.94 26.84 3.42
C ALA A 281 -17.50 25.41 3.04
N ILE A 282 -18.45 24.54 2.71
CA ILE A 282 -18.19 23.15 2.32
C ILE A 282 -17.42 23.07 0.99
N ASP A 283 -17.79 23.87 -0.03
CA ASP A 283 -17.06 23.99 -1.29
C ASP A 283 -15.59 24.39 -1.05
N ASN A 284 -15.35 25.28 -0.08
CA ASN A 284 -14.00 25.71 0.28
C ASN A 284 -13.22 24.59 0.99
N ILE A 285 -13.88 23.77 1.82
CA ILE A 285 -13.28 22.60 2.46
C ILE A 285 -12.89 21.57 1.39
N GLU A 286 -13.80 21.23 0.46
CA GLU A 286 -13.53 20.31 -0.65
C GLU A 286 -12.34 20.76 -1.49
N ARG A 287 -12.26 22.05 -1.83
CA ARG A 287 -11.14 22.64 -2.57
C ARG A 287 -9.82 22.55 -1.80
N ASP A 288 -9.83 22.82 -0.50
CA ASP A 288 -8.62 22.75 0.33
C ASP A 288 -8.14 21.30 0.47
N LEU A 289 -9.04 20.34 0.69
CA LEU A 289 -8.71 18.91 0.68
C LEU A 289 -8.11 18.47 -0.65
N ASN A 290 -8.68 18.93 -1.77
CA ASN A 290 -8.14 18.65 -3.10
C ASN A 290 -6.73 19.23 -3.29
N GLN A 291 -6.49 20.47 -2.88
CA GLN A 291 -5.16 21.10 -2.99
C GLN A 291 -4.12 20.47 -2.07
N THR A 292 -4.51 20.13 -0.85
CA THR A 292 -3.61 19.62 0.20
C THR A 292 -3.27 18.14 -0.02
N PHE A 293 -4.28 17.32 -0.35
CA PHE A 293 -4.16 15.87 -0.41
C PHE A 293 -4.23 15.30 -1.84
N GLN A 294 -4.47 16.12 -2.86
CA GLN A 294 -4.65 15.67 -4.25
C GLN A 294 -5.79 14.65 -4.41
N CYS A 295 -6.85 14.82 -3.63
CA CYS A 295 -7.99 13.92 -3.58
C CYS A 295 -9.26 14.63 -4.07
N GLU A 296 -10.01 13.97 -4.93
CA GLU A 296 -11.35 14.43 -5.30
C GLU A 296 -12.27 14.16 -4.11
N THR A 297 -12.90 15.20 -3.57
CA THR A 297 -13.66 15.12 -2.32
C THR A 297 -15.09 15.54 -2.57
N VAL A 298 -16.04 14.78 -2.03
CA VAL A 298 -17.46 15.13 -1.97
C VAL A 298 -17.88 15.08 -0.50
N ILE A 299 -18.45 16.17 -0.02
CA ILE A 299 -18.93 16.28 1.35
C ILE A 299 -20.46 16.37 1.34
N HIS A 300 -21.10 15.41 1.99
CA HIS A 300 -22.51 15.51 2.31
C HIS A 300 -22.69 16.41 3.54
N MET A 301 -23.54 17.42 3.43
CA MET A 301 -23.91 18.26 4.58
C MET A 301 -25.04 17.58 5.35
N ASP A 302 -24.80 17.24 6.62
CA ASP A 302 -25.84 16.75 7.52
C ASP A 302 -26.25 17.83 8.53
N PRO A 303 -27.41 18.49 8.35
CA PRO A 303 -27.83 19.57 9.22
C PRO A 303 -28.33 19.06 10.58
N ILE A 304 -27.69 19.51 11.66
CA ILE A 304 -28.04 19.16 13.04
C ILE A 304 -28.61 20.36 13.81
N SER A 305 -29.57 20.11 14.70
CA SER A 305 -30.15 21.15 15.55
C SER A 305 -29.37 21.28 16.86
N LEU A 306 -28.48 22.26 16.94
CA LEU A 306 -27.71 22.52 18.15
C LEU A 306 -28.54 23.10 19.32
N ASN A 307 -29.72 23.64 19.02
CA ASN A 307 -30.53 24.38 19.98
C ASN A 307 -31.62 23.54 20.67
N ASP A 308 -31.83 22.29 20.24
CA ASP A 308 -32.77 21.37 20.88
C ASP A 308 -32.14 20.71 22.11
N LYS A 309 -32.40 21.31 23.28
CA LYS A 309 -31.89 20.82 24.56
C LYS A 309 -32.35 19.40 24.90
N GLU A 310 -33.52 19.00 24.44
CA GLU A 310 -34.05 17.66 24.74
C GLU A 310 -33.38 16.63 23.83
N ALA A 311 -33.27 16.92 22.53
CA ALA A 311 -32.56 16.07 21.59
C ALA A 311 -31.07 15.93 21.98
N ASN A 312 -30.38 17.02 22.30
CA ASN A 312 -28.97 16.97 22.73
C ASN A 312 -28.78 16.13 24.01
N ARG A 313 -29.68 16.30 24.99
CA ARG A 313 -29.67 15.49 26.21
C ARG A 313 -29.89 14.00 25.90
N MET A 314 -30.76 13.71 24.93
CA MET A 314 -31.05 12.34 24.52
C MET A 314 -29.88 11.72 23.75
N TYR A 315 -29.21 12.50 22.90
CA TYR A 315 -27.99 12.11 22.22
C TYR A 315 -26.89 11.75 23.23
N ASP A 316 -26.62 12.63 24.21
CA ASP A 316 -25.64 12.37 25.27
C ASP A 316 -26.00 11.11 26.08
N PHE A 317 -27.28 10.90 26.35
CA PHE A 317 -27.78 9.70 27.03
C PHE A 317 -27.54 8.43 26.21
N LEU A 318 -27.88 8.42 24.91
CA LEU A 318 -27.63 7.28 24.04
C LEU A 318 -26.14 7.00 23.87
N LYS A 319 -25.34 8.05 23.68
CA LYS A 319 -23.89 7.93 23.56
C LYS A 319 -23.27 7.29 24.81
N ALA A 320 -23.70 7.71 26.00
CA ALA A 320 -23.26 7.11 27.25
C ALA A 320 -23.72 5.64 27.38
N LEU A 321 -24.97 5.34 27.01
CA LEU A 321 -25.54 4.00 27.09
C LEU A 321 -24.88 3.01 26.11
N VAL A 322 -24.56 3.46 24.90
CA VAL A 322 -23.81 2.65 23.92
C VAL A 322 -22.37 2.44 24.40
N ALA A 323 -21.73 3.46 24.99
CA ALA A 323 -20.41 3.32 25.58
C ALA A 323 -20.39 2.43 26.84
N GLU A 324 -21.50 2.32 27.58
CA GLU A 324 -21.66 1.34 28.68
C GLU A 324 -21.67 -0.10 28.16
N LEU A 325 -22.20 -0.33 26.95
CA LEU A 325 -22.18 -1.66 26.32
C LEU A 325 -20.76 -2.05 25.92
N ASP A 326 -20.06 -1.18 25.18
CA ASP A 326 -18.64 -1.29 24.89
C ASP A 326 -18.09 0.09 24.42
N PRO A 327 -17.00 0.62 25.02
CA PRO A 327 -16.41 1.90 24.64
C PRO A 327 -15.93 2.02 23.19
N VAL A 328 -15.79 0.89 22.48
CA VAL A 328 -15.40 0.87 21.07
C VAL A 328 -16.56 1.24 20.14
N LEU A 329 -17.81 1.17 20.61
CA LEU A 329 -18.99 1.55 19.84
C LEU A 329 -19.22 3.06 19.86
N SER A 330 -19.67 3.61 18.75
CA SER A 330 -20.07 5.01 18.64
C SER A 330 -21.42 5.16 17.92
N ILE A 331 -22.03 6.34 18.01
CA ILE A 331 -23.28 6.67 17.33
C ILE A 331 -23.15 7.96 16.51
N HIS A 332 -23.86 8.04 15.40
CA HIS A 332 -24.05 9.24 14.58
C HIS A 332 -25.49 9.30 14.03
N ASP A 333 -25.79 10.32 13.21
CA ASP A 333 -27.09 10.57 12.56
C ASP A 333 -28.27 10.63 13.53
N PHE A 334 -28.04 11.08 14.77
CA PHE A 334 -29.09 11.06 15.79
C PHE A 334 -30.21 12.07 15.50
N ARG A 335 -31.45 11.56 15.50
CA ARG A 335 -32.68 12.35 15.35
C ARG A 335 -33.74 11.87 16.33
N MET A 336 -34.49 12.81 16.88
CA MET A 336 -35.60 12.53 17.79
C MET A 336 -36.92 12.95 17.17
N VAL A 337 -37.89 12.03 17.09
CA VAL A 337 -39.24 12.31 16.59
C VAL A 337 -40.27 11.97 17.66
N ALA A 338 -40.81 13.00 18.31
CA ALA A 338 -41.84 12.85 19.33
C ALA A 338 -43.21 12.54 18.69
N GLY A 339 -43.79 11.39 19.03
CA GLY A 339 -45.14 10.99 18.62
C GLY A 339 -46.13 11.04 19.79
N PRO A 340 -47.44 10.92 19.51
CA PRO A 340 -48.48 10.95 20.54
C PRO A 340 -48.51 9.71 21.45
N THR A 341 -47.86 8.62 21.07
CA THR A 341 -47.81 7.36 21.85
C THR A 341 -46.42 6.99 22.34
N HIS A 342 -45.39 7.29 21.56
CA HIS A 342 -43.97 7.02 21.84
C HIS A 342 -43.10 8.06 21.13
N THR A 343 -41.85 8.16 21.56
CA THR A 343 -40.83 8.97 20.90
C THR A 343 -39.82 8.06 20.21
N ASN A 344 -39.61 8.28 18.91
CA ASN A 344 -38.62 7.54 18.13
C ASN A 344 -37.24 8.19 18.28
N LEU A 345 -36.27 7.36 18.66
CA LEU A 345 -34.85 7.67 18.68
C LEU A 345 -34.22 7.02 17.46
N ILE A 346 -33.89 7.82 16.46
CA ILE A 346 -33.33 7.37 15.18
C ILE A 346 -31.83 7.67 15.23
N PHE A 347 -30.97 6.68 15.00
CA PHE A 347 -29.52 6.85 15.00
C PHE A 347 -28.84 5.61 14.42
N ASP A 348 -27.62 5.78 13.94
CA ASP A 348 -26.81 4.66 13.47
C ASP A 348 -25.70 4.35 14.47
N VAL A 349 -25.38 3.06 14.62
CA VAL A 349 -24.36 2.56 15.56
C VAL A 349 -23.19 2.02 14.75
N VAL A 350 -22.00 2.56 14.99
CA VAL A 350 -20.77 2.09 14.36
C VAL A 350 -20.20 0.94 15.18
N VAL A 351 -20.09 -0.22 14.54
CA VAL A 351 -19.55 -1.46 15.10
C VAL A 351 -18.29 -1.87 14.33
N PRO A 352 -17.21 -2.29 15.01
CA PRO A 352 -16.04 -2.82 14.32
C PRO A 352 -16.37 -4.12 13.57
N HIS A 353 -15.79 -4.33 12.38
CA HIS A 353 -15.97 -5.56 11.60
C HIS A 353 -15.68 -6.88 12.33
N LYS A 354 -14.84 -6.84 13.38
CA LYS A 354 -14.50 -8.00 14.22
C LYS A 354 -15.04 -7.84 15.63
N TYR A 355 -16.28 -7.42 15.76
CA TYR A 355 -16.96 -7.34 17.04
C TYR A 355 -17.45 -8.72 17.51
N HIS A 356 -17.52 -8.90 18.84
CA HIS A 356 -17.81 -10.20 19.44
C HIS A 356 -19.30 -10.55 19.45
N LEU A 357 -20.18 -9.57 19.23
CA LEU A 357 -21.62 -9.74 19.06
C LEU A 357 -22.00 -9.54 17.60
N SER A 358 -23.03 -10.23 17.16
CA SER A 358 -23.68 -9.97 15.87
C SER A 358 -24.44 -8.64 15.87
N ASP A 359 -24.65 -8.07 14.69
CA ASP A 359 -25.41 -6.82 14.51
C ASP A 359 -26.83 -6.90 15.10
N GLU A 360 -27.44 -8.09 15.08
CA GLU A 360 -28.76 -8.33 15.68
C GLU A 360 -28.68 -8.32 17.21
N GLU A 361 -27.68 -8.97 17.81
CA GLU A 361 -27.45 -8.95 19.26
C GLU A 361 -27.11 -7.55 19.78
N VAL A 362 -26.33 -6.76 19.03
CA VAL A 362 -26.07 -5.35 19.37
C VAL A 362 -27.36 -4.55 19.37
N ARG A 363 -28.17 -4.69 18.31
CA ARG A 363 -29.47 -4.01 18.19
C ARG A 363 -30.41 -4.38 19.34
N GLU A 364 -30.52 -5.66 19.68
CA GLU A 364 -31.36 -6.13 20.79
C GLU A 364 -30.90 -5.58 22.13
N LYS A 365 -29.59 -5.61 22.42
CA LYS A 365 -29.05 -5.09 23.68
C LYS A 365 -29.26 -3.60 23.84
N ILE A 366 -29.01 -2.79 22.80
CA ILE A 366 -29.24 -1.35 22.86
C ILE A 366 -30.73 -1.06 23.04
N ASN A 367 -31.62 -1.74 22.29
CA ASN A 367 -33.07 -1.62 22.47
C ASN A 367 -33.50 -1.92 23.91
N GLN A 368 -32.99 -3.01 24.48
CA GLN A 368 -33.31 -3.42 25.84
C GLN A 368 -32.85 -2.36 26.85
N LEU A 369 -31.61 -1.90 26.75
CA LEU A 369 -31.05 -0.87 27.63
C LEU A 369 -31.84 0.44 27.58
N VAL A 370 -32.29 0.86 26.38
CA VAL A 370 -33.14 2.05 26.23
C VAL A 370 -34.51 1.84 26.88
N LYS A 371 -35.15 0.69 26.64
CA LYS A 371 -36.47 0.35 27.21
C LYS A 371 -36.44 0.18 28.73
N GLU A 372 -35.34 -0.30 29.29
CA GLU A 372 -35.14 -0.40 30.75
C GLU A 372 -35.10 0.98 31.43
N LYS A 373 -34.61 2.00 30.72
CA LYS A 373 -34.55 3.38 31.23
C LYS A 373 -35.87 4.11 31.05
N ASN A 374 -36.53 3.95 29.89
CA ASN A 374 -37.85 4.50 29.65
C ASN A 374 -38.61 3.73 28.55
N THR A 375 -39.76 3.16 28.90
CA THR A 375 -40.62 2.39 27.99
C THR A 375 -41.33 3.23 26.94
N SER A 376 -41.31 4.57 27.03
CA SER A 376 -41.90 5.46 26.01
C SER A 376 -40.98 5.73 24.83
N TYR A 377 -39.73 5.26 24.86
CA TYR A 377 -38.78 5.39 23.76
C TYR A 377 -38.73 4.12 22.91
N GLU A 378 -38.81 4.31 21.59
CA GLU A 378 -38.57 3.25 20.60
C GLU A 378 -37.33 3.63 19.80
N THR A 379 -36.38 2.70 19.64
CA THR A 379 -35.17 2.95 18.86
C THR A 379 -35.33 2.45 17.43
N VAL A 380 -34.96 3.27 16.46
CA VAL A 380 -34.86 2.91 15.05
C VAL A 380 -33.39 3.07 14.68
N MET A 381 -32.66 1.95 14.58
CA MET A 381 -31.21 1.99 14.38
C MET A 381 -30.72 1.11 13.24
N ASN A 382 -29.77 1.64 12.45
CA ASN A 382 -28.92 0.82 11.58
C ASN A 382 -27.61 0.50 12.28
N ILE A 383 -26.99 -0.60 11.85
CA ILE A 383 -25.66 -0.99 12.31
C ILE A 383 -24.73 -0.76 11.14
N ASP A 384 -23.80 0.16 11.31
CA ASP A 384 -22.79 0.50 10.31
C ASP A 384 -21.43 -0.03 10.76
N HIS A 385 -20.58 -0.30 9.78
CA HIS A 385 -19.20 -0.74 10.03
C HIS A 385 -18.25 0.30 9.47
N SER A 386 -17.29 0.72 10.28
CA SER A 386 -16.35 1.77 9.89
C SER A 386 -15.57 1.39 8.62
N TYR A 387 -15.58 2.28 7.63
CA TYR A 387 -14.81 2.14 6.38
C TYR A 387 -13.32 2.49 6.57
N THR A 388 -12.99 3.12 7.70
CA THR A 388 -11.63 3.51 8.11
C THR A 388 -11.29 2.80 9.42
N VAL A 389 -10.01 2.44 9.62
CA VAL A 389 -9.52 1.67 10.78
C VAL A 389 -8.69 2.54 11.70
#